data_AF-A0AAW6RGL3-F1
#
_entry.id   AF-A0AAW6RGL3-F1
#
_cell.length_a   1.000
_cell.length_b   1.000
_cell.length_c   1.000
_cell.angle_alpha   90.00
_cell.angle_beta   90.00
_cell.angle_gamma   90.00
#
_symmetry.space_group_name_H-M   'P 1'
#
loop_
_entity.id
_entity.type
_entity.pdbx_description
1 polymer ?
#
loop_
_entity_poly.entity_id
_entity_poly.type
_entity_poly.pdbx_seq_one_letter_code
_entity_poly.pdbx_strand_id
1 'polypeptide(L)'
;MIRTPADLAGRRLLVPRRSEASIDFWAASTFKVYESALASANLTLADVDLVEVYGDVHRIFDAATATDEGRRRWNLHDRNSFARAILGPLVRGEVDAVTTQGPMGKQIAAITGARRVYEQTEEVDPGRLANNGNPDLLTVSGTLVDEQPDHVAAVIRVLLEASAWDRDNPESTVDLFSRRLQTPAVELTLGYRDIPTHLGISLPDHTVAVLDAQQDFLVSQGFVANRFDLGTWIDSRPLQLARTQLTPG
;
A
#
# COMPACT_ATOMS: atom_id res chain seq x y z
N MET A 1 -6.72 -26.89 8.87
CA MET A 1 -6.87 -25.56 9.52
C MET A 1 -5.62 -24.75 9.18
N ILE A 2 -5.75 -23.51 8.70
CA ILE A 2 -4.60 -22.71 8.24
C ILE A 2 -4.05 -21.89 9.41
N ARG A 3 -2.82 -22.18 9.83
CA ARG A 3 -2.12 -21.58 10.98
C ARG A 3 -0.85 -20.83 10.60
N THR A 4 -0.11 -21.32 9.63
CA THR A 4 1.14 -20.71 9.15
C THR A 4 1.11 -20.60 7.63
N PRO A 5 2.05 -19.84 7.02
CA PRO A 5 2.15 -19.80 5.57
C PRO A 5 2.36 -21.18 4.91
N ALA A 6 2.99 -22.13 5.62
CA ALA A 6 3.14 -23.50 5.13
C ALA A 6 1.80 -24.24 4.94
N ASP A 7 0.77 -23.89 5.73
CA ASP A 7 -0.57 -24.50 5.62
C ASP A 7 -1.35 -24.01 4.38
N LEU A 8 -0.80 -23.05 3.63
CA LEU A 8 -1.37 -22.56 2.38
C LEU A 8 -1.18 -23.53 1.21
N ALA A 9 -0.29 -24.52 1.33
CA ALA A 9 -0.11 -25.53 0.29
C ALA A 9 -1.44 -26.23 -0.06
N GLY A 10 -1.78 -26.23 -1.35
CA GLY A 10 -3.02 -26.78 -1.92
C GLY A 10 -4.29 -26.02 -1.55
N ARG A 11 -4.20 -24.80 -1.01
CA ARG A 11 -5.35 -23.96 -0.64
C ARG A 11 -5.81 -23.06 -1.78
N ARG A 12 -7.07 -22.64 -1.71
CA ARG A 12 -7.70 -21.70 -2.64
C ARG A 12 -7.48 -20.27 -2.17
N LEU A 13 -6.70 -19.49 -2.91
CA LEU A 13 -6.31 -18.13 -2.57
C LEU A 13 -7.03 -17.17 -3.53
N LEU A 14 -7.78 -16.22 -2.98
CA LEU A 14 -8.54 -15.27 -3.79
C LEU A 14 -7.62 -14.26 -4.48
N VAL A 15 -7.85 -14.02 -5.77
CA VAL A 15 -7.21 -12.94 -6.54
C VAL A 15 -8.29 -12.01 -7.09
N PRO A 16 -8.38 -10.75 -6.64
CA PRO A 16 -9.32 -9.81 -7.24
C PRO A 16 -8.82 -9.42 -8.63
N ARG A 17 -9.73 -9.39 -9.62
CA ARG A 17 -9.42 -9.02 -11.01
C ARG A 17 -10.25 -7.84 -11.50
N ARG A 18 -9.61 -6.95 -12.26
CA ARG A 18 -10.22 -5.78 -12.90
C ARG A 18 -10.14 -5.91 -14.42
N SER A 19 -11.25 -6.23 -15.06
CA SER A 19 -11.31 -6.49 -16.50
C SER A 19 -11.10 -5.26 -17.39
N GLU A 20 -11.32 -4.04 -16.87
CA GLU A 20 -11.26 -2.80 -17.67
C GLU A 20 -10.05 -1.90 -17.35
N ALA A 21 -9.15 -2.31 -16.46
CA ALA A 21 -8.00 -1.50 -16.05
C ALA A 21 -6.81 -1.70 -17.01
N SER A 22 -6.11 -0.61 -17.35
CA SER A 22 -4.85 -0.68 -18.11
C SER A 22 -3.75 -1.41 -17.35
N ILE A 23 -3.73 -1.27 -16.02
CA ILE A 23 -2.86 -2.01 -15.10
C ILE A 23 -3.70 -2.45 -13.90
N ASP A 24 -3.75 -3.76 -13.65
CA ASP A 24 -4.44 -4.34 -12.49
C ASP A 24 -3.53 -4.35 -11.26
N PHE A 25 -3.36 -3.18 -10.65
CA PHE A 25 -2.53 -3.02 -9.45
C PHE A 25 -3.04 -3.80 -8.24
N TRP A 26 -4.34 -4.15 -8.20
CA TRP A 26 -4.92 -4.96 -7.12
C TRP A 26 -4.44 -6.39 -7.22
N ALA A 27 -4.56 -7.00 -8.41
CA ALA A 27 -4.00 -8.31 -8.67
C ALA A 27 -2.50 -8.33 -8.36
N ALA A 28 -1.75 -7.31 -8.83
CA ALA A 28 -0.31 -7.20 -8.54
C ALA A 28 -0.01 -7.16 -7.03
N SER A 29 -0.76 -6.36 -6.27
CA SER A 29 -0.61 -6.24 -4.81
C SER A 29 -0.94 -7.56 -4.11
N THR A 30 -2.01 -8.23 -4.51
CA THR A 30 -2.41 -9.54 -3.97
C THR A 30 -1.37 -10.61 -4.27
N PHE A 31 -0.90 -10.71 -5.52
CA PHE A 31 0.16 -11.65 -5.88
C PHE A 31 1.43 -11.41 -5.08
N LYS A 32 1.80 -10.14 -4.85
CA LYS A 32 3.01 -9.84 -4.11
C LYS A 32 2.95 -10.28 -2.65
N VAL A 33 1.80 -10.11 -2.00
CA VAL A 33 1.59 -10.60 -0.63
C VAL A 33 1.63 -12.13 -0.60
N TYR A 34 1.03 -12.81 -1.58
CA TYR A 34 1.09 -14.27 -1.66
C TYR A 34 2.50 -14.79 -1.92
N GLU A 35 3.23 -14.21 -2.88
CA GLU A 35 4.63 -14.56 -3.14
C GLU A 35 5.46 -14.43 -1.85
N SER A 36 5.31 -13.32 -1.13
CA SER A 36 6.06 -13.08 0.12
C SER A 36 5.69 -14.07 1.22
N ALA A 37 4.38 -14.35 1.40
CA ALA A 37 3.89 -15.32 2.37
C ALA A 37 4.38 -16.74 2.04
N LEU A 38 4.24 -17.18 0.80
CA LEU A 38 4.62 -18.53 0.37
C LEU A 38 6.13 -18.71 0.45
N ALA A 39 6.92 -17.72 0.02
CA ALA A 39 8.37 -17.76 0.11
C ALA A 39 8.86 -17.92 1.57
N SER A 40 8.16 -17.33 2.55
CA SER A 40 8.49 -17.50 3.99
C SER A 40 8.38 -18.95 4.48
N ALA A 41 7.71 -19.82 3.72
CA ALA A 41 7.55 -21.25 3.98
C ALA A 41 8.18 -22.15 2.91
N ASN A 42 9.05 -21.60 2.04
CA ASN A 42 9.62 -22.30 0.88
C ASN A 42 8.58 -22.86 -0.09
N LEU A 43 7.45 -22.16 -0.24
CA LEU A 43 6.40 -22.43 -1.22
C LEU A 43 6.41 -21.38 -2.33
N THR A 44 5.72 -21.67 -3.42
CA THR A 44 5.54 -20.81 -4.58
C THR A 44 4.07 -20.71 -4.97
N LEU A 45 3.73 -19.82 -5.91
CA LEU A 45 2.37 -19.73 -6.45
C LEU A 45 1.91 -21.03 -7.15
N ALA A 46 2.83 -21.93 -7.53
CA ALA A 46 2.47 -23.24 -8.07
C ALA A 46 1.95 -24.22 -7.02
N ASP A 47 2.19 -23.94 -5.74
CA ASP A 47 1.77 -24.79 -4.61
C ASP A 47 0.36 -24.45 -4.11
N VAL A 48 -0.35 -23.55 -4.77
CA VAL A 48 -1.69 -23.05 -4.37
C VAL A 48 -2.65 -23.00 -5.56
N ASP A 49 -3.95 -22.96 -5.27
CA ASP A 49 -5.00 -22.76 -6.26
C ASP A 49 -5.44 -21.29 -6.24
N LEU A 50 -5.25 -20.56 -7.33
CA LEU A 50 -5.58 -19.14 -7.42
C LEU A 50 -7.00 -18.97 -7.96
N VAL A 51 -7.89 -18.46 -7.12
CA VAL A 51 -9.31 -18.26 -7.45
C VAL A 51 -9.52 -16.80 -7.82
N GLU A 52 -9.63 -16.54 -9.13
CA GLU A 52 -9.92 -15.22 -9.64
C GLU A 52 -11.38 -14.81 -9.37
N VAL A 53 -11.55 -13.65 -8.74
CA VAL A 53 -12.87 -13.05 -8.51
C VAL A 53 -12.94 -11.73 -9.25
N TYR A 54 -13.83 -11.69 -10.22
CA TYR A 54 -14.17 -10.50 -10.97
C TYR A 54 -15.29 -9.77 -10.22
N GLY A 55 -15.07 -8.50 -9.94
CA GLY A 55 -16.09 -7.63 -9.37
C GLY A 55 -16.08 -6.29 -10.05
N ASP A 56 -17.21 -5.59 -9.98
CA ASP A 56 -17.30 -4.18 -10.36
C ASP A 56 -16.67 -3.32 -9.25
N VAL A 57 -15.39 -3.57 -9.01
CA VAL A 57 -14.58 -2.93 -7.98
C VAL A 57 -13.87 -1.75 -8.64
N HIS A 58 -14.30 -0.55 -8.26
CA HIS A 58 -13.73 0.76 -8.62
C HIS A 58 -13.87 1.15 -10.10
N ARG A 59 -14.84 2.02 -10.38
CA ARG A 59 -14.68 3.06 -11.41
C ARG A 59 -13.62 4.04 -10.94
N ILE A 60 -12.70 4.44 -11.83
CA ILE A 60 -11.69 5.47 -11.55
C ILE A 60 -12.41 6.71 -11.03
N PHE A 61 -12.09 7.14 -9.82
CA PHE A 61 -12.62 8.36 -9.25
C PHE A 61 -11.85 9.53 -9.82
N ASP A 62 -12.57 10.39 -10.54
CA ASP A 62 -12.03 11.67 -10.93
C ASP A 62 -12.02 12.61 -9.71
N ALA A 63 -10.92 12.56 -8.96
CA ALA A 63 -10.70 13.40 -7.80
C ALA A 63 -10.71 14.91 -8.14
N ALA A 64 -10.52 15.29 -9.41
CA ALA A 64 -10.49 16.68 -9.85
C ALA A 64 -11.89 17.31 -9.90
N THR A 65 -12.97 16.52 -9.96
CA THR A 65 -14.36 17.01 -10.08
C THR A 65 -15.21 16.79 -8.83
N ALA A 66 -14.65 16.16 -7.80
CA ALA A 66 -15.41 15.72 -6.64
C ALA A 66 -15.60 16.80 -5.57
N THR A 67 -16.86 17.02 -5.18
CA THR A 67 -17.18 17.69 -3.92
C THR A 67 -16.75 16.84 -2.73
N ASP A 68 -16.60 17.45 -1.55
CA ASP A 68 -16.27 16.69 -0.33
C ASP A 68 -17.30 15.61 0.01
N GLU A 69 -18.58 15.86 -0.27
CA GLU A 69 -19.64 14.87 -0.13
C GLU A 69 -19.53 13.73 -1.16
N GLY A 70 -19.17 14.06 -2.41
CA GLY A 70 -18.88 13.07 -3.46
C GLY A 70 -17.71 12.18 -3.10
N ARG A 71 -16.64 12.75 -2.53
CA ARG A 71 -15.47 12.03 -2.01
C ARG A 71 -15.83 11.09 -0.87
N ARG A 72 -16.67 11.54 0.07
CA ARG A 72 -17.15 10.71 1.19
C ARG A 72 -18.00 9.52 0.71
N ARG A 73 -18.96 9.76 -0.19
CA ARG A 73 -19.79 8.68 -0.76
C ARG A 73 -18.96 7.69 -1.55
N TRP A 74 -18.00 8.18 -2.33
CA TRP A 74 -17.08 7.32 -3.06
C TRP A 74 -16.27 6.47 -2.11
N ASN A 75 -15.52 7.05 -1.16
CA ASN A 75 -14.73 6.30 -0.17
C ASN A 75 -15.54 5.20 0.54
N LEU A 76 -16.80 5.49 0.91
CA LEU A 76 -17.70 4.51 1.53
C LEU A 76 -18.12 3.40 0.57
N HIS A 77 -18.56 3.73 -0.64
CA HIS A 77 -18.96 2.74 -1.64
C HIS A 77 -17.78 1.82 -1.99
N ASP A 78 -16.64 2.43 -2.24
CA ASP A 78 -15.41 1.83 -2.71
C ASP A 78 -14.82 0.83 -1.72
N ARG A 79 -14.65 1.25 -0.46
CA ARG A 79 -14.24 0.38 0.65
C ARG A 79 -15.19 -0.79 0.85
N ASN A 80 -16.49 -0.54 0.80
CA ASN A 80 -17.51 -1.57 1.01
C ASN A 80 -17.59 -2.56 -0.17
N SER A 81 -17.38 -2.10 -1.40
CA SER A 81 -17.38 -2.95 -2.59
C SER A 81 -16.18 -3.89 -2.59
N PHE A 82 -14.99 -3.38 -2.27
CA PHE A 82 -13.81 -4.22 -2.11
C PHE A 82 -13.96 -5.23 -0.97
N ALA A 83 -14.40 -4.77 0.21
CA ALA A 83 -14.63 -5.65 1.35
C ALA A 83 -15.64 -6.75 1.00
N ARG A 84 -16.74 -6.44 0.29
CA ARG A 84 -17.73 -7.44 -0.16
C ARG A 84 -17.17 -8.45 -1.16
N ALA A 85 -16.38 -7.99 -2.12
CA ALA A 85 -15.78 -8.85 -3.14
C ALA A 85 -14.88 -9.93 -2.51
N ILE A 86 -14.23 -9.60 -1.39
CA ILE A 86 -13.34 -10.52 -0.66
C ILE A 86 -14.08 -11.33 0.41
N LEU A 87 -14.95 -10.68 1.18
CA LEU A 87 -15.65 -11.32 2.31
C LEU A 87 -16.64 -12.38 1.86
N GLY A 88 -17.37 -12.13 0.78
CA GLY A 88 -18.40 -13.05 0.30
C GLY A 88 -17.86 -14.46 0.02
N PRO A 89 -16.85 -14.59 -0.87
CA PRO A 89 -16.24 -15.87 -1.17
C PRO A 89 -15.61 -16.55 0.05
N LEU A 90 -14.97 -15.78 0.94
CA LEU A 90 -14.35 -16.31 2.16
C LEU A 90 -15.40 -16.92 3.10
N VAL A 91 -16.49 -16.20 3.37
CA VAL A 91 -17.57 -16.67 4.27
C VAL A 91 -18.31 -17.87 3.68
N ARG A 92 -18.46 -17.93 2.35
CA ARG A 92 -19.09 -19.08 1.66
C ARG A 92 -18.16 -20.30 1.55
N GLY A 93 -16.88 -20.18 1.92
CA GLY A 93 -15.90 -21.25 1.77
C GLY A 93 -15.53 -21.55 0.32
N GLU A 94 -15.71 -20.59 -0.58
CA GLU A 94 -15.27 -20.66 -1.98
C GLU A 94 -13.75 -20.49 -2.10
N VAL A 95 -13.17 -19.77 -1.14
CA VAL A 95 -11.72 -19.57 -0.98
C VAL A 95 -11.33 -19.82 0.48
N ASP A 96 -10.07 -20.18 0.69
CA ASP A 96 -9.53 -20.52 2.01
C ASP A 96 -8.69 -19.36 2.60
N ALA A 97 -8.20 -18.44 1.77
CA ALA A 97 -7.41 -17.28 2.18
C ALA A 97 -7.63 -16.07 1.26
N VAL A 98 -7.42 -14.88 1.83
CA VAL A 98 -7.56 -13.58 1.16
C VAL A 98 -6.47 -12.62 1.62
N THR A 99 -6.12 -11.63 0.79
CA THR A 99 -5.22 -10.53 1.16
C THR A 99 -6.00 -9.27 1.51
N THR A 100 -5.51 -8.50 2.48
CA THR A 100 -6.09 -7.22 2.88
C THR A 100 -4.99 -6.24 3.26
N GLN A 101 -5.24 -4.94 3.15
CA GLN A 101 -4.32 -3.90 3.59
C GLN A 101 -4.93 -3.04 4.70
N GLY A 102 -4.06 -2.52 5.57
CA GLY A 102 -4.41 -1.55 6.61
C GLY A 102 -5.45 -2.10 7.60
N PRO A 103 -6.40 -1.26 8.06
CA PRO A 103 -7.33 -1.63 9.14
C PRO A 103 -8.33 -2.73 8.75
N MET A 104 -8.53 -2.96 7.45
CA MET A 104 -9.55 -3.86 6.93
C MET A 104 -9.31 -5.32 7.35
N GLY A 105 -8.06 -5.78 7.39
CA GLY A 105 -7.76 -7.15 7.79
C GLY A 105 -8.22 -7.48 9.21
N LYS A 106 -8.07 -6.52 10.12
CA LYS A 106 -8.52 -6.65 11.51
C LYS A 106 -10.05 -6.61 11.62
N GLN A 107 -10.72 -5.80 10.80
CA GLN A 107 -12.19 -5.77 10.73
C GLN A 107 -12.75 -7.10 10.20
N ILE A 108 -12.16 -7.62 9.13
CA ILE A 108 -12.53 -8.91 8.54
C ILE A 108 -12.33 -10.03 9.57
N ALA A 109 -11.19 -10.05 10.26
CA ALA A 109 -10.93 -11.01 11.33
C ALA A 109 -11.97 -10.93 12.45
N ALA A 110 -12.34 -9.71 12.88
CA ALA A 110 -13.35 -9.51 13.93
C ALA A 110 -14.75 -9.98 13.52
N ILE A 111 -15.14 -9.79 12.25
CA ILE A 111 -16.47 -10.18 11.74
C ILE A 111 -16.56 -11.67 11.47
N THR A 112 -15.51 -12.27 10.91
CA THR A 112 -15.55 -13.65 10.38
C THR A 112 -14.91 -14.68 11.28
N GLY A 113 -14.14 -14.25 12.29
CA GLY A 113 -13.24 -15.14 13.04
C GLY A 113 -12.01 -15.58 12.25
N ALA A 114 -11.77 -15.02 11.06
CA ALA A 114 -10.57 -15.28 10.28
C ALA A 114 -9.31 -14.88 11.05
N ARG A 115 -8.22 -15.58 10.78
CA ARG A 115 -6.95 -15.40 11.48
C ARG A 115 -5.87 -14.95 10.50
N ARG A 116 -5.06 -13.99 10.93
CA ARG A 116 -3.85 -13.55 10.22
C ARG A 116 -2.87 -14.73 10.11
N VAL A 117 -2.54 -15.10 8.88
CA VAL A 117 -1.55 -16.16 8.56
C VAL A 117 -0.16 -15.56 8.36
N TYR A 118 -0.11 -14.34 7.83
CA TYR A 118 1.11 -13.64 7.42
C TYR A 118 0.88 -12.12 7.50
N GLU A 119 1.92 -11.35 7.81
CA GLU A 119 1.92 -9.88 7.74
C GLU A 119 3.23 -9.40 7.13
N GLN A 120 3.13 -8.83 5.94
CA GLN A 120 4.28 -8.42 5.15
C GLN A 120 5.14 -7.36 5.86
N THR A 121 4.54 -6.51 6.70
CA THR A 121 5.24 -5.44 7.44
C THR A 121 6.13 -5.95 8.58
N GLU A 122 6.14 -7.26 8.84
CA GLU A 122 7.06 -7.91 9.79
C GLU A 122 8.34 -8.43 9.11
N GLU A 123 8.43 -8.32 7.78
CA GLU A 123 9.60 -8.75 7.02
C GLU A 123 10.77 -7.77 7.10
N VAL A 124 11.96 -8.28 6.81
CA VAL A 124 13.21 -7.49 6.70
C VAL A 124 13.85 -7.60 5.32
N ASP A 125 13.48 -8.62 4.55
CA ASP A 125 13.97 -8.80 3.19
C ASP A 125 13.27 -7.81 2.25
N PRO A 126 14.00 -6.97 1.49
CA PRO A 126 13.39 -5.98 0.61
C PRO A 126 12.44 -6.59 -0.42
N GLY A 127 12.78 -7.77 -0.95
CA GLY A 127 11.96 -8.50 -1.90
C GLY A 127 10.62 -8.93 -1.32
N ARG A 128 10.59 -9.36 -0.06
CA ARG A 128 9.36 -9.70 0.65
C ARG A 128 8.63 -8.49 1.23
N LEU A 129 9.30 -7.37 1.44
CA LEU A 129 8.67 -6.12 1.89
C LEU A 129 7.98 -5.33 0.77
N ALA A 130 8.47 -5.45 -0.46
CA ALA A 130 7.98 -4.74 -1.62
C ALA A 130 6.48 -4.94 -1.84
N ASN A 131 5.71 -3.86 -1.95
CA ASN A 131 4.30 -3.88 -2.34
C ASN A 131 3.84 -2.48 -2.78
N ASN A 132 2.61 -2.36 -3.26
CA ASN A 132 2.07 -1.10 -3.77
C ASN A 132 2.00 0.05 -2.74
N GLY A 133 2.04 -0.25 -1.44
CA GLY A 133 2.10 0.74 -0.36
C GLY A 133 3.43 0.78 0.38
N ASN A 134 4.47 0.09 -0.10
CA ASN A 134 5.78 0.10 0.54
C ASN A 134 6.92 0.00 -0.48
N PRO A 135 7.67 1.10 -0.72
CA PRO A 135 7.44 2.43 -0.13
C PRO A 135 6.24 3.17 -0.71
N ASP A 136 5.69 4.11 0.05
CA ASP A 136 4.81 5.15 -0.49
C ASP A 136 5.66 6.23 -1.18
N LEU A 137 5.32 6.59 -2.41
CA LEU A 137 6.16 7.41 -3.28
C LEU A 137 5.63 8.83 -3.41
N LEU A 138 6.47 9.81 -3.10
CA LEU A 138 6.23 11.21 -3.47
C LEU A 138 6.71 11.43 -4.91
N THR A 139 5.78 11.64 -5.84
CA THR A 139 6.09 11.86 -7.27
C THR A 139 5.80 13.29 -7.68
N VAL A 140 6.55 13.77 -8.67
CA VAL A 140 6.41 15.11 -9.26
C VAL A 140 6.64 15.02 -10.77
N SER A 141 6.09 15.97 -11.53
CA SER A 141 6.42 16.09 -12.95
C SER A 141 7.90 16.38 -13.16
N GLY A 142 8.52 15.70 -14.13
CA GLY A 142 9.92 15.95 -14.54
C GLY A 142 10.16 17.42 -14.88
N THR A 143 9.27 18.03 -15.66
CA THR A 143 9.35 19.46 -16.01
C THR A 143 9.37 20.36 -14.77
N LEU A 144 8.57 20.04 -13.74
CA LEU A 144 8.52 20.88 -12.55
C LEU A 144 9.80 20.78 -11.72
N VAL A 145 10.38 19.59 -11.58
CA VAL A 145 11.63 19.43 -10.83
C VAL A 145 12.83 20.02 -11.60
N ASP A 146 12.81 19.97 -12.93
CA ASP A 146 13.87 20.53 -13.76
C ASP A 146 13.83 22.06 -13.84
N GLU A 147 12.64 22.65 -14.05
CA GLU A 147 12.49 24.09 -14.24
C GLU A 147 12.33 24.86 -12.92
N GLN A 148 11.77 24.23 -11.89
CA GLN A 148 11.40 24.88 -10.63
C GLN A 148 11.77 24.04 -9.39
N PRO A 149 13.04 23.61 -9.25
CA PRO A 149 13.48 22.75 -8.15
C PRO A 149 13.25 23.38 -6.76
N ASP A 150 13.34 24.70 -6.66
CA ASP A 150 13.11 25.44 -5.40
C ASP A 150 11.66 25.31 -4.91
N HIS A 151 10.68 25.29 -5.82
CA HIS A 151 9.28 25.09 -5.44
C HIS A 151 9.03 23.66 -4.95
N VAL A 152 9.64 22.67 -5.59
CA VAL A 152 9.58 21.27 -5.14
C VAL A 152 10.21 21.13 -3.75
N ALA A 153 11.39 21.73 -3.54
CA ALA A 153 12.06 21.74 -2.25
C ALA A 153 11.22 22.45 -1.16
N ALA A 154 10.54 23.55 -1.51
CA ALA A 154 9.66 24.25 -0.57
C ALA A 154 8.48 23.38 -0.11
N VAL A 155 7.88 22.59 -1.01
CA VAL A 155 6.83 21.62 -0.65
C VAL A 155 7.40 20.53 0.26
N ILE A 156 8.54 19.95 -0.09
CA ILE A 156 9.19 18.92 0.74
C ILE A 156 9.53 19.47 2.13
N ARG A 157 10.01 20.72 2.23
CA ARG A 157 10.29 21.38 3.51
C ARG A 157 9.05 21.44 4.40
N VAL A 158 7.91 21.86 3.86
CA VAL A 158 6.63 21.89 4.60
C VAL A 158 6.24 20.49 5.06
N LEU A 159 6.44 19.46 4.24
CA LEU A 159 6.15 18.07 4.62
C LEU A 159 7.08 17.57 5.74
N LEU A 160 8.35 17.97 5.74
CA LEU A 160 9.30 17.67 6.82
C LEU A 160 8.93 18.38 8.14
N GLU A 161 8.50 19.65 8.06
CA GLU A 161 7.99 20.41 9.21
C GLU A 161 6.71 19.79 9.78
N ALA A 162 5.78 19.42 8.90
CA ALA A 162 4.54 18.73 9.29
C ALA A 162 4.85 17.40 9.98
N SER A 163 5.79 16.61 9.44
CA SER A 163 6.22 15.36 10.06
C SER A 163 6.86 15.57 11.44
N ALA A 164 7.58 16.68 11.66
CA ALA A 164 8.09 17.03 12.98
C ALA A 164 6.96 17.38 13.95
N TRP A 165 6.00 18.19 13.49
CA TRP A 165 4.81 18.51 14.27
C TRP A 165 4.00 17.26 14.62
N ASP A 166 3.85 16.31 13.70
CA ASP A 166 3.10 15.07 13.94
C ASP A 166 3.71 14.26 15.09
N ARG A 167 5.04 14.14 15.13
CA ARG A 167 5.75 13.45 16.24
C ARG A 167 5.48 14.11 17.60
N ASP A 168 5.36 15.42 17.62
CA ASP A 168 5.09 16.19 18.84
C ASP A 168 3.60 16.27 19.20
N ASN A 169 2.70 15.88 18.28
CA ASN A 169 1.24 16.02 18.43
C ASN A 169 0.47 14.73 18.06
N PRO A 170 0.81 13.56 18.65
CA PRO A 170 0.33 12.26 18.19
C PRO A 170 -1.19 12.09 18.20
N GLU A 171 -1.89 12.60 19.23
CA GLU A 171 -3.36 12.53 19.31
C GLU A 171 -4.03 13.37 18.21
N SER A 172 -3.52 14.59 18.00
CA SER A 172 -4.01 15.49 16.95
C SER A 172 -3.76 14.90 15.55
N THR A 173 -2.61 14.26 15.34
CA THR A 173 -2.31 13.55 14.09
C THR A 173 -3.32 12.45 13.83
N VAL A 174 -3.59 11.56 14.80
CA VAL A 174 -4.57 10.48 14.63
C VAL A 174 -5.98 11.03 14.35
N ASP A 175 -6.39 12.11 15.03
CA ASP A 175 -7.68 12.76 14.79
C ASP A 175 -7.77 13.39 13.38
N LEU A 176 -6.70 14.05 12.92
CA LEU A 176 -6.61 14.58 11.55
C LEU A 176 -6.75 13.47 10.51
N PHE A 177 -6.02 12.35 10.67
CA PHE A 177 -6.11 11.21 9.77
C PHE A 177 -7.48 10.53 9.83
N SER A 178 -8.07 10.39 11.01
CA SER A 178 -9.42 9.86 11.21
C SER A 178 -10.45 10.64 10.39
N ARG A 179 -10.40 11.98 10.48
CA ARG A 179 -11.25 12.86 9.68
C ARG A 179 -10.92 12.79 8.20
N ARG A 180 -9.63 12.78 7.81
CA ARG A 180 -9.24 12.80 6.39
C ARG A 180 -9.61 11.51 5.66
N LEU A 181 -9.34 10.38 6.30
CA LEU A 181 -9.60 9.04 5.77
C LEU A 181 -11.01 8.54 6.06
N GLN A 182 -11.82 9.33 6.78
CA GLN A 182 -13.18 8.96 7.20
C GLN A 182 -13.20 7.56 7.84
N THR A 183 -12.22 7.33 8.72
CA THR A 183 -11.95 6.03 9.35
C THR A 183 -11.86 6.26 10.84
N PRO A 184 -12.65 5.57 11.69
CA PRO A 184 -12.55 5.72 13.14
C PRO A 184 -11.10 5.62 13.62
N ALA A 185 -10.70 6.49 14.56
CA ALA A 185 -9.35 6.51 15.11
C ALA A 185 -8.90 5.13 15.63
N VAL A 186 -9.80 4.39 16.26
CA VAL A 186 -9.54 3.01 16.72
C VAL A 186 -9.20 2.05 15.58
N GLU A 187 -9.84 2.20 14.42
CA GLU A 187 -9.50 1.38 13.25
C GLU A 187 -8.12 1.76 12.72
N LEU A 188 -7.79 3.05 12.66
CA LEU A 188 -6.47 3.51 12.21
C LEU A 188 -5.34 2.99 13.10
N THR A 189 -5.46 3.12 14.42
CA THR A 189 -4.44 2.64 15.37
C THR A 189 -4.35 1.12 15.43
N LEU A 190 -5.42 0.42 15.06
CA LEU A 190 -5.35 -1.01 14.79
C LEU A 190 -4.64 -1.30 13.47
N GLY A 191 -4.93 -0.59 12.39
CA GLY A 191 -4.40 -0.88 11.05
C GLY A 191 -2.95 -0.46 10.82
N TYR A 192 -2.50 0.60 11.49
CA TYR A 192 -1.20 1.21 11.27
C TYR A 192 -0.45 1.37 12.59
N ARG A 193 0.83 0.97 12.59
CA ARG A 193 1.73 1.18 13.72
C ARG A 193 2.31 2.60 13.65
N ASP A 194 2.38 3.26 14.80
CA ASP A 194 3.12 4.50 15.02
C ASP A 194 2.91 5.57 13.92
N ILE A 195 1.65 5.79 13.50
CA ILE A 195 1.30 6.78 12.46
C ILE A 195 2.09 8.09 12.61
N PRO A 196 2.16 8.74 13.78
CA PRO A 196 2.82 10.04 13.91
C PRO A 196 4.33 10.03 13.62
N THR A 197 5.01 8.89 13.72
CA THR A 197 6.45 8.78 13.47
C THR A 197 6.80 8.33 12.04
N HIS A 198 5.81 7.83 11.28
CA HIS A 198 6.01 7.27 9.94
C HIS A 198 5.60 8.19 8.77
N LEU A 199 5.30 9.46 9.02
CA LEU A 199 4.87 10.44 7.99
C LEU A 199 6.02 11.26 7.38
N GLY A 200 7.27 10.93 7.72
CA GLY A 200 8.44 11.66 7.25
C GLY A 200 8.85 11.31 5.82
N ILE A 201 9.50 12.25 5.13
CA ILE A 201 10.15 12.00 3.84
C ILE A 201 11.60 11.62 4.06
N SER A 202 11.99 10.47 3.52
CA SER A 202 13.35 9.99 3.56
C SER A 202 13.68 9.18 2.31
N LEU A 203 14.97 8.97 2.07
CA LEU A 203 15.48 8.17 0.96
C LEU A 203 16.63 7.27 1.45
N PRO A 204 16.37 6.33 2.39
CA PRO A 204 17.40 5.39 2.81
C PRO A 204 17.61 4.31 1.75
N ASP A 205 18.83 3.79 1.65
CA ASP A 205 19.20 2.76 0.66
C ASP A 205 18.29 1.53 0.72
N HIS A 206 17.87 1.13 1.91
CA HIS A 206 16.91 0.03 2.11
C HIS A 206 15.58 0.29 1.38
N THR A 207 15.04 1.51 1.43
CA THR A 207 13.80 1.86 0.73
C THR A 207 13.97 1.82 -0.78
N VAL A 208 15.13 2.24 -1.29
CA VAL A 208 15.46 2.14 -2.72
C VAL A 208 15.55 0.66 -3.14
N ALA A 209 16.13 -0.21 -2.31
CA ALA A 209 16.18 -1.64 -2.56
C ALA A 209 14.79 -2.31 -2.59
N VAL A 210 13.87 -1.88 -1.71
CA VAL A 210 12.47 -2.36 -1.72
C VAL A 210 11.79 -1.96 -3.04
N LEU A 211 12.00 -0.73 -3.50
CA LEU A 211 11.44 -0.23 -4.75
C LEU A 211 12.00 -0.96 -5.98
N ASP A 212 13.31 -1.26 -5.97
CA ASP A 212 13.94 -2.04 -7.04
C ASP A 212 13.39 -3.48 -7.11
N ALA A 213 13.20 -4.11 -5.96
CA ALA A 213 12.60 -5.44 -5.88
C ALA A 213 11.12 -5.45 -6.31
N GLN A 214 10.39 -4.36 -6.06
CA GLN A 214 9.03 -4.19 -6.58
C GLN A 214 9.03 -4.14 -8.11
N GLN A 215 9.98 -3.43 -8.71
CA GLN A 215 10.13 -3.39 -10.15
C GLN A 215 10.43 -4.78 -10.73
N ASP A 216 11.35 -5.54 -10.12
CA ASP A 216 11.62 -6.93 -10.53
C ASP A 216 10.37 -7.80 -10.51
N PHE A 217 9.60 -7.70 -9.43
CA PHE A 217 8.35 -8.42 -9.30
C PHE A 217 7.37 -8.04 -10.43
N LEU A 218 7.12 -6.75 -10.65
CA LEU A 218 6.15 -6.28 -11.66
C LEU A 218 6.54 -6.73 -13.08
N VAL A 219 7.83 -6.75 -13.41
CA VAL A 219 8.32 -7.23 -14.70
C VAL A 219 8.20 -8.75 -14.79
N SER A 220 8.61 -9.50 -13.75
CA SER A 220 8.54 -10.96 -13.74
C SER A 220 7.12 -11.50 -13.89
N GLN A 221 6.13 -10.78 -13.35
CA GLN A 221 4.71 -11.13 -13.44
C GLN A 221 4.02 -10.53 -14.69
N GLY A 222 4.74 -9.77 -15.52
CA GLY A 222 4.21 -9.16 -16.74
C GLY A 222 3.25 -7.99 -16.52
N PHE A 223 3.18 -7.41 -15.32
CA PHE A 223 2.40 -6.19 -15.06
C PHE A 223 3.02 -4.95 -15.71
N VAL A 224 4.33 -4.95 -15.89
CA VAL A 224 5.09 -3.90 -16.58
C VAL A 224 6.02 -4.55 -17.60
N ALA A 225 6.15 -3.94 -18.77
CA ALA A 225 6.92 -4.52 -19.87
C ALA A 225 8.44 -4.51 -19.63
N ASN A 226 8.97 -3.44 -19.01
CA ASN A 226 10.41 -3.23 -18.90
C ASN A 226 10.77 -2.62 -17.54
N ARG A 227 12.00 -2.91 -17.11
CA ARG A 227 12.67 -2.16 -16.05
C ARG A 227 13.06 -0.76 -16.54
N PHE A 228 13.24 0.15 -15.61
CA PHE A 228 13.83 1.47 -15.80
C PHE A 228 14.90 1.72 -14.74
N ASP A 229 15.76 2.71 -15.00
CA ASP A 229 16.88 3.03 -14.12
C ASP A 229 16.43 3.95 -12.96
N LEU A 230 16.31 3.35 -11.77
CA LEU A 230 15.97 4.07 -10.53
C LEU A 230 16.97 5.18 -10.18
N GLY A 231 18.25 5.03 -10.54
CA GLY A 231 19.27 6.03 -10.26
C GLY A 231 19.05 7.33 -11.03
N THR A 232 18.45 7.24 -12.22
CA THR A 232 18.06 8.42 -13.02
C THR A 232 16.64 8.90 -12.70
N TRP A 233 15.78 8.03 -12.20
CA TRP A 233 14.40 8.36 -11.89
C TRP A 233 14.23 9.03 -10.52
N ILE A 234 15.04 8.64 -9.53
CA ILE A 234 15.01 9.21 -8.19
C ILE A 234 15.85 10.49 -8.18
N ASP A 235 15.18 11.64 -8.02
CA ASP A 235 15.84 12.91 -7.81
C ASP A 235 15.95 13.26 -6.33
N SER A 236 17.16 13.16 -5.79
CA SER A 236 17.45 13.50 -4.38
C SER A 236 17.71 14.99 -4.14
N ARG A 237 17.89 15.81 -5.19
CA ARG A 237 18.27 17.23 -5.07
C ARG A 237 17.23 18.05 -4.29
N PRO A 238 15.91 17.92 -4.54
CA PRO A 238 14.91 18.72 -3.81
C PRO A 238 14.87 18.39 -2.32
N LEU A 239 15.04 17.12 -1.95
CA LEU A 239 15.08 16.69 -0.54
C LEU A 239 16.32 17.23 0.18
N GLN A 240 17.48 17.23 -0.48
CA GLN A 240 18.71 17.79 0.08
C GLN A 240 18.57 19.30 0.31
N LEU A 241 18.04 20.02 -0.69
CA LEU A 241 17.78 21.46 -0.59
C LEU A 241 16.82 21.80 0.56
N ALA A 242 15.70 21.07 0.66
CA ALA A 242 14.74 21.24 1.76
C ALA A 242 15.39 21.08 3.14
N ARG A 243 16.26 20.08 3.31
CA ARG A 243 16.99 19.85 4.58
C ARG A 243 17.96 20.97 4.93
N THR A 244 18.68 21.52 3.95
CA THR A 244 19.58 22.65 4.20
C THR A 244 18.82 23.90 4.66
N GLN A 245 17.59 24.10 4.17
CA GLN A 245 16.75 25.24 4.56
C GLN A 245 16.12 25.09 5.97
N LEU A 246 16.07 23.87 6.53
CA LEU A 246 15.55 23.60 7.87
C LEU A 246 16.58 23.79 8.98
N THR A 247 17.87 23.75 8.65
CA THR A 247 18.93 23.90 9.66
C THR A 247 19.05 25.40 9.96
N PRO A 248 18.84 25.86 11.21
CA PRO A 248 19.06 27.26 11.54
C PRO A 248 20.52 27.62 11.25
N GLY A 249 20.74 28.74 10.56
CA GLY A 249 22.07 29.33 10.38
C GLY A 249 22.66 29.86 11.68
#